data_AF-A0AAV4A7A5-F1
#
_entry.id   AF-A0AAV4A7A5-F1
#
_cell.length_a   1.000
_cell.length_b   1.000
_cell.length_c   1.000
_cell.angle_alpha   90.00
_cell.angle_beta   90.00
_cell.angle_gamma   90.00
#
_symmetry.space_group_name_H-M   'P 1'
#
loop_
_entity.id
_entity.type
_entity.pdbx_description
1 polymer ?
#
loop_
_entity_poly.entity_id
_entity_poly.type
_entity_poly.pdbx_seq_one_letter_code
_entity_poly.pdbx_strand_id
1 'polypeptide(L)'
;MSYERAKHALFPLAVSTHVKSQQDIATGPLKTPHRSKKLTDSSTSPMLKGTLLSPETEAKTTKPLTNEEELLSTYLIRRKLNTPGTKDTVRLKTKGQPLFLQKITMPRKGSSTVKSPLKCKREKHLENFRLKMSGSLEADTLKQKASEFKSLNKTAKAKITSLLGLRRGKFTVAETRAMKEAMNMTYQMRLQSKFLKTIGSNLPNEHAVRRLHKQITAGDIAVKIKTFQNKKMKQEYDLEVAYIRDILQFVTKKLEEHDKGGELNWHDGKIPQNEVWIKIGGDHGKNSFKVALSIFNLSKPNAKQNTHLIVMAKVPDTMHNMQIMLDDLKPQIESLQSFTWRGKAMKVFIFGDYWFLCKLYGLSGPSSMIVV
;
A
#
# COMPACT_ATOMS: atom_id res chain seq x y z
N MET A 1 -34.99 -32.34 7.09
CA MET A 1 -33.86 -33.00 6.42
C MET A 1 -32.64 -32.12 6.57
N SER A 2 -31.82 -32.48 7.54
CA SER A 2 -30.51 -31.96 7.86
C SER A 2 -29.49 -32.45 6.83
N TYR A 3 -28.57 -31.59 6.37
CA TYR A 3 -27.20 -32.03 6.09
C TYR A 3 -26.21 -30.89 6.32
N GLU A 4 -25.22 -31.24 7.12
CA GLU A 4 -24.15 -30.44 7.70
C GLU A 4 -22.92 -30.46 6.78
N ARG A 5 -22.00 -29.50 7.02
CA ARG A 5 -20.56 -29.49 6.70
C ARG A 5 -20.09 -29.23 5.26
N ALA A 6 -19.35 -28.13 5.12
CA ALA A 6 -17.91 -28.21 4.84
C ALA A 6 -17.19 -26.96 5.40
N LYS A 7 -16.26 -27.20 6.33
CA LYS A 7 -15.31 -26.23 6.88
C LYS A 7 -13.95 -26.41 6.20
N HIS A 8 -13.19 -25.30 6.16
CA HIS A 8 -11.73 -25.18 6.05
C HIS A 8 -11.01 -25.61 4.76
N ALA A 9 -10.42 -24.63 4.08
CA ALA A 9 -9.11 -24.76 3.45
C ALA A 9 -8.31 -23.46 3.70
N LEU A 10 -7.50 -23.51 4.76
CA LEU A 10 -6.42 -22.56 5.05
C LEU A 10 -5.22 -22.98 4.21
N PHE A 11 -4.71 -22.07 3.39
CA PHE A 11 -3.46 -22.24 2.65
C PHE A 11 -2.25 -22.23 3.60
N PRO A 12 -1.37 -23.25 3.60
CA PRO A 12 -0.07 -23.16 4.23
C PRO A 12 0.95 -22.59 3.23
N LEU A 13 1.55 -21.44 3.55
CA LEU A 13 2.74 -20.96 2.84
C LEU A 13 3.97 -21.66 3.42
N ALA A 14 4.61 -22.46 2.57
CA ALA A 14 5.76 -23.27 2.85
C ALA A 14 6.99 -22.45 3.23
N VAL A 15 7.67 -22.92 4.28
CA VAL A 15 9.01 -22.52 4.70
C VAL A 15 10.01 -23.22 3.78
N SER A 16 10.78 -22.44 3.01
CA SER A 16 11.87 -22.97 2.19
C SER A 16 13.11 -23.16 3.05
N THR A 17 13.38 -24.41 3.40
CA THR A 17 14.67 -24.90 3.88
C THR A 17 15.60 -25.14 2.70
N HIS A 18 16.78 -24.50 2.69
CA HIS A 18 17.92 -25.01 1.94
C HIS A 18 19.09 -25.23 2.90
N VAL A 19 19.42 -26.51 3.04
CA VAL A 19 20.60 -27.09 3.67
C VAL A 19 21.43 -27.74 2.55
N LYS A 20 22.74 -27.84 2.81
CA LYS A 20 23.86 -28.48 2.07
C LYS A 20 24.67 -27.46 1.25
N SER A 21 25.99 -27.44 1.35
CA SER A 21 26.91 -28.59 1.49
C SER A 21 28.10 -28.34 2.43
N GLN A 22 28.44 -29.42 3.14
CA GLN A 22 29.75 -29.68 3.73
C GLN A 22 30.80 -29.83 2.63
N GLN A 23 32.00 -29.32 2.88
CA GLN A 23 33.23 -29.89 2.36
C GLN A 23 34.20 -30.04 3.53
N ASP A 24 34.51 -31.29 3.82
CA ASP A 24 35.57 -31.77 4.69
C ASP A 24 36.92 -31.46 4.06
N ILE A 25 37.83 -30.79 4.78
CA ILE A 25 39.27 -30.91 4.54
C ILE A 25 40.03 -30.88 5.89
N ALA A 26 40.54 -32.07 6.23
CA ALA A 26 41.81 -32.40 6.87
C ALA A 26 42.26 -31.63 8.13
N THR A 27 42.28 -32.40 9.22
CA THR A 27 43.10 -32.24 10.42
C THR A 27 44.61 -32.35 10.08
N GLY A 28 45.39 -31.35 10.49
CA GLY A 28 46.86 -31.38 10.46
C GLY A 28 47.45 -30.22 11.28
N PRO A 29 48.40 -30.46 12.19
CA PRO A 29 48.84 -29.46 13.16
C PRO A 29 49.95 -28.57 12.57
N LEU A 30 49.71 -27.26 12.49
CA LEU A 30 50.73 -26.29 12.10
C LEU A 30 51.12 -25.39 13.27
N LYS A 31 52.28 -25.75 13.82
CA LYS A 31 53.23 -25.01 14.66
C LYS A 31 52.97 -23.50 14.73
N THR A 32 52.67 -23.02 15.93
CA THR A 32 52.77 -21.62 16.30
C THR A 32 54.25 -21.21 16.38
N PRO A 33 54.71 -20.17 15.66
CA PRO A 33 55.94 -19.50 16.04
C PRO A 33 55.64 -18.63 17.26
N HIS A 34 56.20 -19.03 18.40
CA HIS A 34 56.38 -18.15 19.54
C HIS A 34 57.14 -16.90 19.08
N ARG A 35 56.41 -15.80 18.87
CA ARG A 35 57.00 -14.47 18.77
C ARG A 35 56.50 -13.68 19.96
N SER A 36 57.31 -13.72 21.02
CA SER A 36 57.23 -12.82 22.17
C SER A 36 57.29 -11.38 21.69
N LYS A 37 56.12 -10.77 21.48
CA LYS A 37 56.04 -9.32 21.43
C LYS A 37 56.22 -8.82 22.86
N LYS A 38 57.42 -8.29 23.12
CA LYS A 38 57.70 -7.42 24.27
C LYS A 38 56.51 -6.46 24.45
N LEU A 39 55.78 -6.63 25.54
CA LEU A 39 55.01 -5.56 26.15
C LEU A 39 56.03 -4.52 26.58
N THR A 40 56.24 -3.50 25.75
CA THR A 40 56.79 -2.24 26.25
C THR A 40 55.67 -1.59 27.04
N ASP A 41 55.65 -1.83 28.35
CA ASP A 41 54.93 -0.97 29.28
C ASP A 41 55.50 0.44 29.12
N SER A 42 54.80 1.32 28.40
CA SER A 42 55.07 2.75 28.48
C SER A 42 54.47 3.26 29.80
N SER A 43 55.12 2.91 30.91
CA SER A 43 54.84 3.47 32.22
C SER A 43 55.45 4.87 32.32
N THR A 44 54.93 5.81 31.53
CA THR A 44 55.08 7.24 31.82
C THR A 44 53.76 7.74 32.37
N SER A 45 53.39 7.25 33.55
CA SER A 45 52.53 8.02 34.45
C SER A 45 53.44 8.99 35.18
N PRO A 46 53.21 10.31 35.12
CA PRO A 46 53.98 11.26 35.91
C PRO A 46 53.83 10.90 37.39
N MET A 47 54.96 10.73 38.09
CA MET A 47 54.95 10.62 39.54
C MET A 47 54.50 11.98 40.08
N LEU A 48 53.25 12.05 40.55
CA LEU A 48 52.75 13.17 41.33
C LEU A 48 53.61 13.25 42.59
N LYS A 49 54.44 14.29 42.70
CA LYS A 49 55.05 14.67 43.97
C LYS A 49 53.89 14.99 44.92
N GLY A 50 53.87 14.30 46.06
CA GLY A 50 52.78 14.39 47.03
C GLY A 50 52.74 15.73 47.73
N THR A 51 52.22 16.75 47.06
CA THR A 51 51.70 17.94 47.71
C THR A 51 50.25 17.61 48.06
N LEU A 52 49.97 17.41 49.36
CA LEU A 52 48.62 17.32 49.87
C LEU A 52 47.84 18.55 49.39
N LEU A 53 46.82 18.34 48.56
CA LEU A 53 45.86 19.39 48.22
C LEU A 53 45.31 19.93 49.54
N SER A 54 45.54 21.21 49.81
CA SER A 54 44.93 21.89 50.94
C SER A 54 43.40 21.78 50.82
N PRO A 55 42.65 21.65 51.92
CA PRO A 55 41.19 21.52 51.88
C PRO A 55 40.46 22.77 51.35
N GLU A 56 41.20 23.83 51.04
CA GLU A 56 40.69 25.14 50.64
C GLU A 56 40.73 25.31 49.12
N THR A 57 39.86 24.60 48.42
CA THR A 57 39.49 24.98 47.04
C THR A 57 37.98 24.95 46.89
N GLU A 58 37.32 25.93 47.49
CA GLU A 58 36.04 26.43 46.98
C GLU A 58 36.29 27.30 45.72
N ALA A 59 37.04 26.76 44.77
CA ALA A 59 37.08 27.37 43.45
C ALA A 59 35.65 27.31 42.89
N LYS A 60 35.10 28.47 42.47
CA LYS A 60 33.78 28.53 41.85
C LYS A 60 33.70 27.48 40.73
N THR A 61 32.65 26.66 40.72
CA THR A 61 32.39 25.58 39.75
C THR A 61 32.41 26.01 38.27
N THR A 62 32.49 27.32 38.02
CA THR A 62 32.54 27.95 36.71
C THR A 62 33.96 28.20 36.19
N LYS A 63 35.02 28.07 37.00
CA LYS A 63 36.40 28.20 36.53
C LYS A 63 36.88 26.89 35.90
N PRO A 64 37.62 26.92 34.77
CA PRO A 64 38.23 25.72 34.20
C PRO A 64 39.23 25.12 35.19
N LEU A 65 39.39 23.80 35.11
CA LEU A 65 40.39 23.08 35.91
C LEU A 65 41.80 23.54 35.52
N THR A 66 42.68 23.64 36.51
CA THR A 66 44.11 23.83 36.27
C THR A 66 44.72 22.56 35.68
N ASN A 67 45.87 22.67 35.01
CA ASN A 67 46.56 21.53 34.40
C ASN A 67 46.87 20.42 35.42
N GLU A 68 47.20 20.78 36.66
CA GLU A 68 47.46 19.80 37.73
C GLU A 68 46.20 19.06 38.15
N GLU A 69 45.08 19.76 38.28
CA GLU A 69 43.76 19.17 38.56
C GLU A 69 43.26 18.28 37.41
N GLU A 70 43.52 18.65 36.15
CA GLU A 70 43.21 17.82 34.99
C GLU A 70 44.03 16.52 34.96
N LEU A 71 45.32 16.59 35.28
CA LEU A 71 46.18 15.41 35.36
C LEU A 71 45.74 14.47 36.48
N LEU A 72 45.45 15.03 37.66
CA LEU A 72 44.98 14.27 38.81
C LEU A 72 43.63 13.62 38.53
N SER A 73 42.66 14.38 37.98
CA SER A 73 41.34 13.86 37.64
C SER A 73 41.42 12.76 36.59
N THR A 74 42.25 12.93 35.55
CA THR A 74 42.50 11.90 34.53
C THR A 74 43.07 10.64 35.15
N TYR A 75 44.07 10.75 36.04
CA TYR A 75 44.67 9.62 36.73
C TYR A 75 43.64 8.86 37.59
N LEU A 76 42.84 9.58 38.38
CA LEU A 76 41.80 9.00 39.24
C LEU A 76 40.70 8.29 38.42
N ILE A 77 40.25 8.90 37.32
CA ILE A 77 39.24 8.30 36.43
C ILE A 77 39.80 7.05 35.76
N ARG A 78 41.02 7.09 35.21
CA ARG A 78 41.68 5.92 34.61
C ARG A 78 41.83 4.78 35.61
N ARG A 79 42.27 5.08 36.83
CA ARG A 79 42.41 4.08 37.90
C ARG A 79 41.06 3.41 38.23
N LYS A 80 39.99 4.20 38.35
CA LYS A 80 38.64 3.68 38.60
C LYS A 80 38.04 2.90 37.43
N LEU A 81 38.35 3.27 36.19
CA LEU A 81 37.92 2.53 35.00
C LEU A 81 38.64 1.18 34.85
N ASN A 82 39.86 1.07 35.34
CA ASN A 82 40.67 -0.16 35.28
C ASN A 82 40.49 -1.06 36.51
N THR A 83 39.64 -0.67 37.47
CA THR A 83 39.34 -1.50 38.64
C THR A 83 38.47 -2.71 38.23
N PRO A 84 38.79 -3.94 38.65
CA PRO A 84 37.96 -5.12 38.34
C PRO A 84 36.52 -4.90 38.81
N GLY A 85 35.54 -5.05 37.91
CA GLY A 85 34.11 -4.91 38.21
C GLY A 85 33.43 -3.64 37.69
N THR A 86 34.19 -2.58 37.36
CA THR A 86 33.65 -1.37 36.72
C THR A 86 33.68 -1.50 35.20
N LYS A 87 32.67 -2.16 34.61
CA LYS A 87 32.50 -2.29 33.14
C LYS A 87 32.17 -0.95 32.49
N ASP A 88 33.20 -0.13 32.22
CA ASP A 88 33.13 1.16 31.52
C ASP A 88 32.33 2.28 32.22
N THR A 89 31.89 2.07 33.48
CA THR A 89 31.12 3.07 34.25
C THR A 89 31.79 3.32 35.59
N VAL A 90 32.03 4.59 35.94
CA VAL A 90 32.58 5.04 37.23
C VAL A 90 31.50 5.80 37.98
N ARG A 91 31.16 5.33 39.18
CA ARG A 91 30.29 6.04 40.12
C ARG A 91 31.14 6.93 41.02
N LEU A 92 30.86 8.23 40.99
CA LEU A 92 31.43 9.21 41.91
C LEU A 92 30.41 9.51 43.00
N LYS A 93 30.80 9.28 44.26
CA LYS A 93 29.99 9.64 45.41
C LYS A 93 30.02 11.16 45.55
N THR A 94 28.85 11.77 45.62
CA THR A 94 28.64 13.20 45.89
C THR A 94 27.79 13.31 47.16
N LYS A 95 27.64 14.52 47.72
CA LYS A 95 26.73 14.78 48.84
C LYS A 95 25.23 14.69 48.43
N GLY A 96 24.94 14.45 47.15
CA GLY A 96 23.59 14.34 46.60
C GLY A 96 23.48 13.17 45.60
N GLN A 97 22.84 13.39 44.45
CA GLN A 97 22.72 12.35 43.43
C GLN A 97 24.10 11.95 42.91
N PRO A 98 24.46 10.65 42.93
CA PRO A 98 25.76 10.18 42.49
C PRO A 98 25.98 10.50 41.01
N LEU A 99 27.17 10.97 40.68
CA LEU A 99 27.56 11.21 39.29
C LEU A 99 28.06 9.89 38.67
N PHE A 100 27.57 9.58 37.48
CA PHE A 100 28.01 8.43 36.70
C PHE A 100 28.79 8.91 35.48
N LEU A 101 30.06 8.51 35.41
CA LEU A 101 30.90 8.71 34.23
C LEU A 101 30.92 7.43 33.43
N GLN A 102 30.58 7.49 32.15
CA GLN A 102 30.67 6.34 31.25
C GLN A 102 31.72 6.60 30.17
N LYS A 103 32.60 5.61 29.97
CA LYS A 103 33.61 5.65 28.91
C LYS A 103 32.93 5.44 27.56
N ILE A 104 32.97 6.47 26.71
CA ILE A 104 32.53 6.40 25.31
C ILE A 104 33.78 6.34 24.44
N THR A 105 33.92 5.26 23.66
CA THR A 105 35.06 5.13 22.75
C THR A 105 34.77 5.85 21.44
N MET A 106 35.53 6.92 21.15
CA MET A 106 35.39 7.67 19.91
C MET A 106 35.82 6.82 18.70
N PRO A 107 34.96 6.67 17.67
CA PRO A 107 35.29 5.86 16.50
C PRO A 107 36.32 6.56 15.61
N ARG A 108 37.40 5.85 15.25
CA ARG A 108 38.43 6.36 14.32
C ARG A 108 37.96 6.50 12.86
N LYS A 109 36.92 5.75 12.48
CA LYS A 109 36.30 5.77 11.15
C LYS A 109 34.80 5.97 11.27
N GLY A 110 34.23 6.86 10.45
CA GLY A 110 32.79 7.11 10.38
C GLY A 110 32.00 5.85 10.03
N SER A 111 30.72 5.80 10.43
CA SER A 111 29.89 4.61 10.17
C SER A 111 29.58 4.40 8.69
N SER A 112 29.77 5.39 7.80
CA SER A 112 29.61 5.22 6.35
C SER A 112 30.64 4.27 5.74
N THR A 113 31.88 4.23 6.26
CA THR A 113 33.03 3.51 5.68
C THR A 113 33.31 2.15 6.33
N VAL A 114 32.53 1.78 7.34
CA VAL A 114 32.79 0.62 8.19
C VAL A 114 31.88 -0.56 7.82
N LYS A 115 32.41 -1.79 7.90
CA LYS A 115 31.66 -3.04 7.63
C LYS A 115 30.57 -3.30 8.68
N SER A 116 29.53 -4.05 8.29
CA SER A 116 28.35 -4.37 9.11
C SER A 116 28.66 -4.88 10.53
N PRO A 117 29.63 -5.80 10.75
CA PRO A 117 29.88 -6.32 12.11
C PRO A 117 30.32 -5.25 13.11
N LEU A 118 31.12 -4.27 12.67
CA LEU A 118 31.58 -3.18 13.53
C LEU A 118 30.49 -2.12 13.71
N LYS A 119 29.58 -1.94 12.75
CA LYS A 119 28.35 -1.13 12.93
C LYS A 119 27.46 -1.74 14.01
N CYS A 120 27.19 -3.05 13.94
CA CYS A 120 26.40 -3.78 14.93
C CYS A 120 27.02 -3.69 16.35
N LYS A 121 28.35 -3.84 16.48
CA LYS A 121 29.03 -3.63 17.78
C LYS A 121 28.83 -2.22 18.35
N ARG A 122 28.90 -1.19 17.50
CA ARG A 122 28.66 0.21 17.91
C ARG A 122 27.20 0.42 18.32
N GLU A 123 26.27 -0.15 17.57
CA GLU A 123 24.84 -0.08 17.86
C GLU A 123 24.51 -0.75 19.20
N LYS A 124 25.05 -1.95 19.46
CA LYS A 124 24.85 -2.65 20.74
C LYS A 124 25.37 -1.84 21.93
N HIS A 125 26.48 -1.14 21.79
CA HIS A 125 26.99 -0.25 22.85
C HIS A 125 26.02 0.92 23.12
N LEU A 126 25.45 1.50 22.06
CA LEU A 126 24.49 2.59 22.17
C LEU A 126 23.12 2.11 22.68
N GLU A 127 22.71 0.89 22.35
CA GLU A 127 21.53 0.24 22.91
C GLU A 127 21.65 0.00 24.41
N ASN A 128 22.80 -0.49 24.88
CA ASN A 128 23.07 -0.60 26.31
C ASN A 128 22.99 0.75 27.03
N PHE A 129 23.43 1.83 26.36
CA PHE A 129 23.29 3.19 26.89
C PHE A 129 21.81 3.60 26.98
N ARG A 130 21.02 3.37 25.93
CA ARG A 130 19.57 3.65 25.92
C ARG A 130 18.86 2.89 27.03
N LEU A 131 19.09 1.59 27.18
CA LEU A 131 18.50 0.76 28.24
C LEU A 131 18.73 1.34 29.64
N LYS A 132 19.96 1.83 29.91
CA LYS A 132 20.28 2.47 31.20
C LYS A 132 19.55 3.80 31.38
N MET A 133 19.38 4.58 30.31
CA MET A 133 18.74 5.90 30.36
C MET A 133 17.21 5.83 30.40
N SER A 134 16.59 4.83 29.76
CA SER A 134 15.14 4.68 29.66
C SER A 134 14.49 3.87 30.79
N GLY A 135 15.26 3.42 31.79
CA GLY A 135 14.71 2.69 32.94
C GLY A 135 14.66 1.17 32.80
N SER A 136 15.50 0.57 31.95
CA SER A 136 15.68 -0.89 31.75
C SER A 136 14.51 -1.66 31.14
N LEU A 137 13.31 -1.07 31.03
CA LEU A 137 12.18 -1.68 30.34
C LEU A 137 12.30 -1.51 28.82
N GLU A 138 12.05 -2.59 28.08
CA GLU A 138 12.09 -2.59 26.62
C GLU A 138 11.07 -1.63 26.02
N ALA A 139 9.86 -1.57 26.59
CA ALA A 139 8.80 -0.67 26.17
C ALA A 139 9.22 0.82 26.21
N ASP A 140 9.97 1.22 27.23
CA ASP A 140 10.43 2.60 27.38
C ASP A 140 11.61 2.91 26.46
N THR A 141 12.46 1.91 26.20
CA THR A 141 13.50 1.99 25.17
C THR A 141 12.89 2.22 23.78
N LEU A 142 11.79 1.52 23.46
CA LEU A 142 11.06 1.70 22.20
C LEU A 142 10.41 3.08 22.10
N LYS A 143 9.79 3.59 23.18
CA LYS A 143 9.26 4.96 23.23
C LYS A 143 10.38 5.99 23.02
N GLN A 144 11.56 5.79 23.61
CA GLN A 144 12.71 6.67 23.40
C GLN A 144 13.19 6.63 21.93
N LYS A 145 13.36 5.45 21.34
CA LYS A 145 13.70 5.29 19.90
C LYS A 145 12.65 5.98 19.00
N ALA A 146 11.37 5.89 19.34
CA ALA A 146 10.31 6.58 18.61
C ALA A 146 10.40 8.11 18.74
N SER A 147 10.69 8.62 19.93
CA SER A 147 10.90 10.07 20.17
C SER A 147 12.15 10.60 19.45
N GLU A 148 13.26 9.86 19.46
CA GLU A 148 14.47 10.15 18.67
C GLU A 148 14.15 10.21 17.17
N PHE A 149 13.37 9.25 16.65
CA PHE A 149 12.98 9.28 15.25
C PHE A 149 12.01 10.43 14.95
N LYS A 150 11.09 10.77 15.87
CA LYS A 150 10.13 11.87 15.72
C LYS A 150 10.80 13.24 15.69
N SER A 151 11.88 13.45 16.45
CA SER A 151 12.61 14.73 16.48
C SER A 151 13.36 15.04 15.17
N LEU A 152 13.62 14.03 14.34
CA LEU A 152 14.26 14.23 13.04
C LEU A 152 13.38 15.07 12.08
N ASN A 153 14.04 15.95 11.33
CA ASN A 153 13.37 16.70 10.26
C ASN A 153 12.91 15.77 9.11
N LYS A 154 12.00 16.27 8.26
CA LYS A 154 11.39 15.50 7.17
C LYS A 154 12.42 14.91 6.20
N THR A 155 13.50 15.64 5.93
CA THR A 155 14.58 15.24 5.01
C THR A 155 15.41 14.10 5.60
N ALA A 156 15.77 14.16 6.88
CA ALA A 156 16.50 13.11 7.57
C ALA A 156 15.66 11.82 7.66
N LYS A 157 14.37 11.94 8.02
CA LYS A 157 13.43 10.81 7.97
C LYS A 157 13.37 10.17 6.59
N ALA A 158 13.40 10.96 5.52
CA ALA A 158 13.39 10.47 4.14
C ALA A 158 14.63 9.65 3.80
N LYS A 159 15.81 10.18 4.15
CA LYS A 159 17.08 9.48 3.95
C LYS A 159 17.13 8.17 4.71
N ILE A 160 16.71 8.13 5.98
CA ILE A 160 16.68 6.91 6.77
C ILE A 160 15.73 5.88 6.17
N THR A 161 14.48 6.27 5.84
CA THR A 161 13.54 5.32 5.20
C THR A 161 14.07 4.78 3.88
N SER A 162 14.76 5.61 3.08
CA SER A 162 15.41 5.17 1.84
C SER A 162 16.55 4.18 2.09
N LEU A 163 17.38 4.41 3.11
CA LEU A 163 18.46 3.49 3.49
C LEU A 163 17.94 2.14 3.99
N LEU A 164 16.75 2.14 4.61
CA LEU A 164 16.06 0.92 5.05
C LEU A 164 15.37 0.17 3.89
N GLY A 165 15.47 0.66 2.65
CA GLY A 165 14.75 0.09 1.51
C GLY A 165 13.23 0.28 1.59
N LEU A 166 12.74 1.09 2.54
CA LEU A 166 11.33 1.42 2.65
C LEU A 166 10.98 2.38 1.51
N ARG A 167 10.46 1.82 0.41
CA ARG A 167 9.96 2.59 -0.71
C ARG A 167 8.81 3.47 -0.22
N ARG A 168 9.03 4.80 -0.21
CA ARG A 168 7.92 5.76 -0.12
C ARG A 168 7.17 5.70 -1.44
N GLY A 169 6.14 4.86 -1.50
CA GLY A 169 5.25 4.78 -2.63
C GLY A 169 4.58 6.14 -2.82
N LYS A 170 5.02 6.90 -3.81
CA LYS A 170 4.17 7.94 -4.39
C LYS A 170 3.22 7.21 -5.30
N PHE A 171 1.94 7.16 -4.92
CA PHE A 171 0.93 6.61 -5.80
C PHE A 171 0.75 7.56 -6.98
N THR A 172 0.67 7.01 -8.18
CA THR A 172 0.27 7.74 -9.37
C THR A 172 -1.23 8.06 -9.31
N VAL A 173 -1.67 9.00 -10.16
CA VAL A 173 -3.10 9.37 -10.26
C VAL A 173 -3.93 8.16 -10.71
N ALA A 174 -3.38 7.35 -11.62
CA ALA A 174 -4.02 6.14 -12.13
C ALA A 174 -4.17 5.06 -11.04
N GLU A 175 -3.10 4.75 -10.31
CA GLU A 175 -3.16 3.78 -9.19
C GLU A 175 -4.12 4.23 -8.10
N THR A 176 -4.12 5.53 -7.77
CA THR A 176 -5.02 6.09 -6.76
C THR A 176 -6.47 6.01 -7.18
N ARG A 177 -6.76 6.21 -8.48
CA ARG A 177 -8.09 6.01 -9.04
C ARG A 177 -8.49 4.53 -8.98
N ALA A 178 -7.62 3.63 -9.44
CA ALA A 178 -7.88 2.20 -9.44
C ALA A 178 -8.17 1.69 -8.01
N MET A 179 -7.36 2.10 -7.03
CA MET A 179 -7.58 1.82 -5.62
C MET A 179 -8.94 2.35 -5.14
N LYS A 180 -9.28 3.60 -5.52
CA LYS A 180 -10.55 4.22 -5.16
C LYS A 180 -11.75 3.40 -5.65
N GLU A 181 -11.70 2.98 -6.91
CA GLU A 181 -12.78 2.24 -7.57
C GLU A 181 -12.87 0.80 -7.01
N ALA A 182 -11.73 0.12 -6.87
CA ALA A 182 -11.69 -1.26 -6.36
C ALA A 182 -12.16 -1.37 -4.90
N MET A 183 -11.84 -0.38 -4.07
CA MET A 183 -12.18 -0.40 -2.64
C MET A 183 -13.46 0.39 -2.32
N ASN A 184 -14.20 0.88 -3.33
CA ASN A 184 -15.40 1.71 -3.17
C ASN A 184 -15.18 2.93 -2.24
N MET A 185 -14.02 3.57 -2.35
CA MET A 185 -13.66 4.69 -1.49
C MET A 185 -14.32 5.98 -1.97
N THR A 186 -15.27 6.47 -1.20
CA THR A 186 -15.87 7.79 -1.43
C THR A 186 -15.04 8.87 -0.70
N TYR A 187 -15.55 9.39 0.43
CA TYR A 187 -14.89 10.40 1.25
C TYR A 187 -13.72 9.85 2.09
N GLN A 188 -13.70 8.54 2.30
CA GLN A 188 -12.68 7.84 3.10
C GLN A 188 -11.26 8.01 2.54
N MET A 189 -11.13 8.32 1.23
CA MET A 189 -9.84 8.66 0.61
C MET A 189 -9.14 9.83 1.31
N ARG A 190 -9.89 10.81 1.86
CA ARG A 190 -9.29 11.93 2.60
C ARG A 190 -8.68 11.48 3.92
N LEU A 191 -9.36 10.59 4.64
CA LEU A 191 -8.86 9.99 5.88
C LEU A 191 -7.62 9.16 5.61
N GLN A 192 -7.67 8.33 4.56
CA GLN A 192 -6.52 7.53 4.15
C GLN A 192 -5.36 8.39 3.65
N SER A 193 -5.61 9.45 2.89
CA SER A 193 -4.57 10.39 2.48
C SER A 193 -3.89 11.04 3.70
N LYS A 194 -4.67 11.43 4.72
CA LYS A 194 -4.13 11.95 5.99
C LYS A 194 -3.28 10.90 6.71
N PHE A 195 -3.77 9.67 6.81
CA PHE A 195 -3.02 8.56 7.41
C PHE A 195 -1.74 8.22 6.64
N LEU A 196 -1.83 8.08 5.30
CA LEU A 196 -0.68 7.79 4.45
C LEU A 196 0.40 8.88 4.58
N LYS A 197 -0.02 10.15 4.71
CA LYS A 197 0.89 11.27 4.99
C LYS A 197 1.66 11.11 6.29
N THR A 198 1.06 10.56 7.36
CA THR A 198 1.77 10.36 8.64
C THR A 198 2.86 9.29 8.52
N ILE A 199 2.64 8.27 7.68
CA ILE A 199 3.64 7.22 7.39
C ILE A 199 4.60 7.59 6.24
N GLY A 200 4.50 8.83 5.71
CA GLY A 200 5.42 9.35 4.70
C GLY A 200 5.11 8.96 3.26
N SER A 201 3.92 8.41 2.99
CA SER A 201 3.37 8.16 1.65
C SER A 201 2.38 9.25 1.26
N ASN A 202 2.26 9.54 -0.03
CA ASN A 202 1.34 10.58 -0.50
C ASN A 202 0.44 10.02 -1.60
N LEU A 203 -0.86 10.20 -1.42
CA LEU A 203 -1.81 10.11 -2.53
C LEU A 203 -1.82 11.44 -3.31
N PRO A 204 -1.98 11.39 -4.64
CA PRO A 204 -2.29 12.55 -5.47
C PRO A 204 -3.52 13.32 -4.98
N ASN A 205 -3.61 14.59 -5.40
CA ASN A 205 -4.76 15.43 -5.11
C ASN A 205 -6.04 14.84 -5.72
N GLU A 206 -7.15 14.90 -4.97
CA GLU A 206 -8.48 14.48 -5.41
C GLU A 206 -8.89 15.18 -6.73
N HIS A 207 -8.52 16.44 -6.92
CA HIS A 207 -8.78 17.16 -8.18
C HIS A 207 -8.07 16.52 -9.38
N ALA A 208 -6.85 16.02 -9.22
CA ALA A 208 -6.13 15.34 -10.29
C ALA A 208 -6.80 13.99 -10.62
N VAL A 209 -7.22 13.25 -9.60
CA VAL A 209 -7.96 11.98 -9.76
C VAL A 209 -9.29 12.21 -10.48
N ARG A 210 -10.04 13.26 -10.11
CA ARG A 210 -11.30 13.64 -10.78
C ARG A 210 -11.08 14.08 -12.23
N ARG A 211 -10.01 14.82 -12.51
CA ARG A 211 -9.66 15.23 -13.88
C ARG A 211 -9.37 14.02 -14.75
N LEU A 212 -8.56 13.07 -14.26
CA LEU A 212 -8.29 11.83 -14.96
C LEU A 212 -9.58 11.02 -15.18
N HIS A 213 -10.45 10.93 -14.17
CA HIS A 213 -11.74 10.26 -14.31
C HIS A 213 -12.59 10.90 -15.42
N LYS A 214 -12.69 12.24 -15.46
CA LYS A 214 -13.39 12.97 -16.52
C LYS A 214 -12.77 12.72 -17.89
N GLN A 215 -11.43 12.71 -18.01
CA GLN A 215 -10.75 12.43 -19.28
C GLN A 215 -11.08 11.03 -19.81
N ILE A 216 -11.17 10.04 -18.91
CA ILE A 216 -11.44 8.65 -19.28
C ILE A 216 -12.91 8.46 -19.68
N THR A 217 -13.85 9.17 -19.06
CA THR A 217 -15.28 9.06 -19.38
C THR A 217 -15.77 10.02 -20.47
N ALA A 218 -15.07 11.14 -20.71
CA ALA A 218 -15.53 12.20 -21.61
C ALA A 218 -15.62 11.79 -23.09
N GLY A 219 -14.83 10.79 -23.51
CA GLY A 219 -14.92 10.25 -24.88
C GLY A 219 -16.10 9.30 -25.07
N ASP A 220 -16.40 8.50 -24.05
CA ASP A 220 -17.31 7.37 -24.17
C ASP A 220 -18.77 7.74 -23.83
N ILE A 221 -19.00 8.76 -22.97
CA ILE A 221 -20.33 9.11 -22.43
C ILE A 221 -20.85 10.43 -23.02
N ALA A 222 -22.14 10.45 -23.37
CA ALA A 222 -22.91 11.65 -23.68
C ALA A 222 -24.15 11.76 -22.78
N VAL A 223 -24.64 13.00 -22.67
CA VAL A 223 -25.90 13.33 -22.01
C VAL A 223 -26.78 14.01 -23.04
N LYS A 224 -28.02 13.54 -23.20
CA LYS A 224 -29.03 14.12 -24.09
C LYS A 224 -30.30 14.33 -23.29
N ILE A 225 -30.94 15.48 -23.48
CA ILE A 225 -32.25 15.74 -22.89
C ILE A 225 -33.29 15.04 -23.76
N LYS A 226 -34.18 14.27 -23.13
CA LYS A 226 -35.32 13.64 -23.78
C LYS A 226 -36.59 13.91 -22.97
N THR A 227 -37.70 14.01 -23.68
CA THR A 227 -39.04 14.19 -23.09
C THR A 227 -39.64 12.83 -22.77
N PHE A 228 -40.15 12.67 -21.55
CA PHE A 228 -40.72 11.42 -21.04
C PHE A 228 -42.11 11.63 -20.44
N GLN A 229 -42.90 10.56 -20.39
CA GLN A 229 -44.21 10.56 -19.76
C GLN A 229 -44.16 10.04 -18.33
N ASN A 230 -44.94 10.66 -17.45
CA ASN A 230 -45.12 10.18 -16.08
C ASN A 230 -45.93 8.85 -16.06
N LYS A 231 -45.92 8.11 -14.94
CA LYS A 231 -46.61 6.81 -14.79
C LYS A 231 -48.09 6.83 -15.16
N LYS A 232 -48.76 7.97 -15.02
CA LYS A 232 -50.18 8.15 -15.35
C LYS A 232 -50.42 8.56 -16.81
N MET A 233 -49.37 8.70 -17.63
CA MET A 233 -49.41 9.18 -19.01
C MET A 233 -50.14 10.52 -19.21
N LYS A 234 -50.15 11.39 -18.18
CA LYS A 234 -50.88 12.68 -18.20
C LYS A 234 -49.99 13.90 -18.42
N GLN A 235 -48.70 13.78 -18.14
CA GLN A 235 -47.75 14.89 -18.18
C GLN A 235 -46.41 14.42 -18.73
N GLU A 236 -45.87 15.24 -19.62
CA GLU A 236 -44.55 15.12 -20.19
C GLU A 236 -43.55 15.97 -19.40
N TYR A 237 -42.33 15.50 -19.28
CA TYR A 237 -41.25 16.21 -18.63
C TYR A 237 -39.91 15.86 -19.26
N ASP A 238 -39.03 16.84 -19.32
CA ASP A 238 -37.69 16.66 -19.86
C ASP A 238 -36.75 16.11 -18.78
N LEU A 239 -35.93 15.14 -19.18
CA LEU A 239 -34.91 14.57 -18.31
C LEU A 239 -33.62 14.32 -19.07
N GLU A 240 -32.50 14.51 -18.38
CA GLU A 240 -31.18 14.12 -18.85
C GLU A 240 -31.04 12.59 -18.87
N VAL A 241 -30.64 12.08 -20.03
CA VAL A 241 -30.32 10.67 -20.27
C VAL A 241 -28.82 10.54 -20.50
N ALA A 242 -28.17 9.72 -19.69
CA ALA A 242 -26.78 9.35 -19.91
C ALA A 242 -26.70 8.10 -20.78
N TYR A 243 -25.87 8.13 -21.83
CA TYR A 243 -25.67 7.01 -22.74
C TYR A 243 -24.24 6.94 -23.26
N ILE A 244 -23.84 5.77 -23.75
CA ILE A 244 -22.59 5.58 -24.47
C ILE A 244 -22.75 6.09 -25.90
N ARG A 245 -21.83 6.95 -26.35
CA ARG A 245 -21.92 7.62 -27.67
C ARG A 245 -21.88 6.65 -28.84
N ASP A 246 -20.95 5.71 -28.78
CA ASP A 246 -20.70 4.72 -29.81
C ASP A 246 -20.45 3.37 -29.15
N ILE A 247 -21.46 2.51 -29.18
CA ILE A 247 -21.40 1.17 -28.60
C ILE A 247 -20.42 0.28 -29.36
N LEU A 248 -20.32 0.43 -30.68
CA LEU A 248 -19.41 -0.37 -31.49
C LEU A 248 -17.95 -0.08 -31.10
N GLN A 249 -17.59 1.20 -31.02
CA GLN A 249 -16.26 1.62 -30.58
C GLN A 249 -15.99 1.18 -29.13
N PHE A 250 -16.97 1.35 -28.24
CA PHE A 250 -16.86 0.95 -26.84
C PHE A 250 -16.61 -0.56 -26.69
N VAL A 251 -17.41 -1.40 -27.36
CA VAL A 251 -17.25 -2.86 -27.35
C VAL A 251 -15.92 -3.26 -27.96
N THR A 252 -15.53 -2.68 -29.08
CA THR A 252 -14.25 -3.00 -29.75
C THR A 252 -13.07 -2.71 -28.83
N LYS A 253 -13.06 -1.54 -28.18
CA LYS A 253 -12.05 -1.17 -27.18
C LYS A 253 -12.00 -2.17 -26.03
N LYS A 254 -13.16 -2.61 -25.52
CA LYS A 254 -13.24 -3.60 -24.45
C LYS A 254 -12.73 -4.97 -24.86
N LEU A 255 -13.06 -5.43 -26.06
CA LEU A 255 -12.53 -6.69 -26.60
C LEU A 255 -11.02 -6.65 -26.75
N GLU A 256 -10.45 -5.55 -27.24
CA GLU A 256 -9.00 -5.35 -27.32
C GLU A 256 -8.32 -5.35 -25.94
N GLU A 257 -8.96 -4.76 -24.93
CA GLU A 257 -8.47 -4.79 -23.54
C GLU A 257 -8.47 -6.21 -22.96
N HIS A 258 -9.58 -6.95 -23.14
CA HIS A 258 -9.71 -8.33 -22.64
C HIS A 258 -8.80 -9.32 -23.40
N ASP A 259 -8.61 -9.14 -24.71
CA ASP A 259 -7.70 -9.93 -25.52
C ASP A 259 -6.24 -9.75 -25.06
N LYS A 260 -5.80 -8.50 -24.87
CA LYS A 260 -4.47 -8.20 -24.32
C LYS A 260 -4.28 -8.75 -22.91
N GLY A 261 -5.35 -8.82 -22.12
CA GLY A 261 -5.35 -9.41 -20.79
C GLY A 261 -5.41 -10.94 -20.76
N GLY A 262 -5.66 -11.60 -21.90
CA GLY A 262 -5.90 -13.04 -21.95
C GLY A 262 -7.16 -13.48 -21.19
N GLU A 263 -8.16 -12.60 -21.08
CA GLU A 263 -9.38 -12.82 -20.30
C GLU A 263 -10.52 -13.44 -21.13
N LEU A 264 -10.34 -13.51 -22.44
CA LEU A 264 -11.33 -14.06 -23.36
C LEU A 264 -11.43 -15.59 -23.23
N ASN A 265 -12.66 -16.09 -23.16
CA ASN A 265 -12.96 -17.50 -22.97
C ASN A 265 -14.20 -17.89 -23.80
N TRP A 266 -14.13 -19.00 -24.51
CA TRP A 266 -15.20 -19.55 -25.36
C TRP A 266 -16.01 -20.67 -24.66
N HIS A 267 -15.87 -20.79 -23.34
CA HIS A 267 -16.61 -21.69 -22.45
C HIS A 267 -16.61 -23.14 -22.95
N ASP A 268 -15.41 -23.68 -23.21
CA ASP A 268 -15.21 -25.06 -23.66
C ASP A 268 -15.97 -25.40 -24.96
N GLY A 269 -16.03 -24.44 -25.88
CA GLY A 269 -16.68 -24.62 -27.19
C GLY A 269 -18.19 -24.39 -27.19
N LYS A 270 -18.79 -23.98 -26.05
CA LYS A 270 -20.21 -23.56 -26.00
C LYS A 270 -20.48 -22.30 -26.82
N ILE A 271 -19.47 -21.44 -26.96
CA ILE A 271 -19.49 -20.33 -27.90
C ILE A 271 -18.60 -20.71 -29.09
N PRO A 272 -19.08 -20.59 -30.35
CA PRO A 272 -18.26 -20.85 -31.54
C PRO A 272 -17.00 -19.96 -31.58
N GLN A 273 -15.86 -20.51 -32.00
CA GLN A 273 -14.57 -19.80 -32.02
C GLN A 273 -14.53 -18.61 -33.00
N ASN A 274 -15.42 -18.62 -33.99
CA ASN A 274 -15.61 -17.55 -34.96
C ASN A 274 -16.66 -16.51 -34.51
N GLU A 275 -17.12 -16.56 -33.25
CA GLU A 275 -18.16 -15.67 -32.74
C GLU A 275 -17.77 -14.98 -31.43
N VAL A 276 -18.29 -13.78 -31.27
CA VAL A 276 -18.29 -13.02 -30.02
C VAL A 276 -19.72 -12.73 -29.64
N TRP A 277 -20.13 -13.22 -28.48
CA TRP A 277 -21.48 -13.07 -27.96
C TRP A 277 -21.53 -11.88 -27.00
N ILE A 278 -22.53 -11.03 -27.19
CA ILE A 278 -22.76 -9.81 -26.42
C ILE A 278 -24.19 -9.84 -25.95
N LYS A 279 -24.41 -9.56 -24.67
CA LYS A 279 -25.75 -9.38 -24.13
C LYS A 279 -26.04 -7.93 -23.88
N ILE A 280 -27.24 -7.50 -24.24
CA ILE A 280 -27.76 -6.17 -23.97
C ILE A 280 -29.12 -6.33 -23.31
N GLY A 281 -29.37 -5.65 -22.20
CA GLY A 281 -30.59 -5.92 -21.46
C GLY A 281 -30.96 -4.87 -20.43
N GLY A 282 -32.26 -4.77 -20.21
CA GLY A 282 -32.84 -3.88 -19.22
C GLY A 282 -33.12 -4.57 -17.90
N ASP A 283 -33.14 -3.77 -16.84
CA ASP A 283 -33.67 -4.18 -15.53
C ASP A 283 -34.87 -3.30 -15.18
N HIS A 284 -35.94 -3.91 -14.65
CA HIS A 284 -37.12 -3.18 -14.22
C HIS A 284 -36.84 -2.42 -12.93
N GLY A 285 -36.37 -1.18 -13.07
CA GLY A 285 -36.19 -0.28 -11.94
C GLY A 285 -37.44 0.59 -11.77
N LYS A 286 -38.23 0.36 -10.72
CA LYS A 286 -39.49 1.09 -10.41
C LYS A 286 -39.53 2.58 -10.82
N ASN A 287 -38.43 3.32 -10.64
CA ASN A 287 -38.28 4.74 -10.96
C ASN A 287 -36.98 5.06 -11.75
N SER A 288 -36.31 4.05 -12.32
CA SER A 288 -35.10 4.25 -13.11
C SER A 288 -34.98 3.19 -14.17
N PHE A 289 -34.86 3.61 -15.42
CA PHE A 289 -34.59 2.74 -16.54
C PHE A 289 -33.08 2.63 -16.76
N LYS A 290 -32.59 1.39 -16.88
CA LYS A 290 -31.17 1.09 -17.09
C LYS A 290 -31.04 -0.01 -18.12
N VAL A 291 -30.15 0.20 -19.09
CA VAL A 291 -29.72 -0.82 -20.04
C VAL A 291 -28.26 -1.13 -19.79
N ALA A 292 -27.96 -2.41 -19.64
CA ALA A 292 -26.62 -2.92 -19.43
C ALA A 292 -26.16 -3.77 -20.62
N LEU A 293 -24.85 -3.76 -20.86
CA LEU A 293 -24.15 -4.56 -21.85
C LEU A 293 -23.12 -5.44 -21.15
N SER A 294 -22.92 -6.67 -21.62
CA SER A 294 -21.77 -7.48 -21.20
C SER A 294 -21.30 -8.38 -22.33
N ILE A 295 -20.00 -8.67 -22.35
CA ILE A 295 -19.39 -9.61 -23.28
C ILE A 295 -19.48 -11.01 -22.66
N PHE A 296 -20.08 -11.95 -23.37
CA PHE A 296 -20.25 -13.33 -22.89
C PHE A 296 -18.95 -14.15 -22.97
N ASN A 297 -18.04 -13.81 -23.88
CA ASN A 297 -16.74 -14.47 -24.05
C ASN A 297 -15.75 -14.15 -22.92
N LEU A 298 -16.20 -13.97 -21.68
CA LEU A 298 -15.38 -13.79 -20.49
C LEU A 298 -15.66 -14.94 -19.52
N SER A 299 -14.70 -15.29 -18.67
CA SER A 299 -14.88 -16.36 -17.67
C SER A 299 -16.07 -16.12 -16.72
N LYS A 300 -16.36 -14.86 -16.40
CA LYS A 300 -17.47 -14.43 -15.53
C LYS A 300 -18.24 -13.28 -16.19
N PRO A 301 -19.08 -13.56 -17.19
CA PRO A 301 -19.71 -12.50 -17.99
C PRO A 301 -20.75 -11.71 -17.20
N ASN A 302 -21.33 -12.32 -16.15
CA ASN A 302 -22.32 -11.69 -15.27
C ASN A 302 -21.69 -10.99 -14.05
N ALA A 303 -20.36 -10.92 -13.95
CA ALA A 303 -19.73 -10.18 -12.86
C ALA A 303 -19.97 -8.68 -13.01
N LYS A 304 -20.10 -7.97 -11.87
CA LYS A 304 -20.36 -6.52 -11.83
C LYS A 304 -19.32 -5.72 -12.61
N GLN A 305 -18.07 -6.19 -12.63
CA GLN A 305 -16.95 -5.56 -13.33
C GLN A 305 -17.09 -5.64 -14.86
N ASN A 306 -17.78 -6.67 -15.36
CA ASN A 306 -17.96 -6.95 -16.78
C ASN A 306 -19.34 -6.51 -17.30
N THR A 307 -20.18 -5.98 -16.40
CA THR A 307 -21.50 -5.44 -16.72
C THR A 307 -21.42 -3.92 -16.81
N HIS A 308 -21.57 -3.40 -18.02
CA HIS A 308 -21.45 -1.97 -18.30
C HIS A 308 -22.82 -1.36 -18.52
N LEU A 309 -23.13 -0.28 -17.82
CA LEU A 309 -24.33 0.50 -18.07
C LEU A 309 -24.14 1.33 -19.34
N ILE A 310 -24.98 1.11 -20.34
CA ILE A 310 -24.88 1.76 -21.65
C ILE A 310 -25.90 2.88 -21.83
N VAL A 311 -27.04 2.80 -21.13
CA VAL A 311 -28.07 3.84 -21.08
C VAL A 311 -28.67 3.88 -19.67
N MET A 312 -28.86 5.08 -19.12
CA MET A 312 -29.50 5.27 -17.81
C MET A 312 -30.33 6.57 -17.76
N ALA A 313 -31.54 6.47 -17.22
CA ALA A 313 -32.36 7.62 -16.87
C ALA A 313 -33.24 7.35 -15.64
N LYS A 314 -33.61 8.40 -14.91
CA LYS A 314 -34.53 8.31 -13.77
C LYS A 314 -35.99 8.47 -14.22
N VAL A 315 -36.45 7.52 -15.02
CA VAL A 315 -37.80 7.50 -15.62
C VAL A 315 -38.55 6.24 -15.22
N PRO A 316 -39.89 6.27 -15.16
CA PRO A 316 -40.67 5.06 -15.00
C PRO A 316 -40.67 4.23 -16.28
N ASP A 317 -40.73 2.92 -16.11
CA ASP A 317 -40.68 1.95 -17.22
C ASP A 317 -42.05 1.81 -17.90
N THR A 318 -42.57 2.88 -18.48
CA THR A 318 -43.73 2.82 -19.38
C THR A 318 -43.28 2.40 -20.78
N MET A 319 -44.15 1.76 -21.56
CA MET A 319 -43.85 1.36 -22.95
C MET A 319 -43.28 2.53 -23.77
N HIS A 320 -43.94 3.68 -23.68
CA HIS A 320 -43.53 4.91 -24.35
C HIS A 320 -42.12 5.36 -23.95
N ASN A 321 -41.82 5.41 -22.64
CA ASN A 321 -40.49 5.83 -22.18
C ASN A 321 -39.40 4.84 -22.59
N MET A 322 -39.70 3.54 -22.59
CA MET A 322 -38.74 2.54 -23.05
C MET A 322 -38.46 2.68 -24.54
N GLN A 323 -39.47 2.95 -25.36
CA GLN A 323 -39.28 3.21 -26.79
C GLN A 323 -38.35 4.41 -27.00
N ILE A 324 -38.64 5.54 -26.35
CA ILE A 324 -37.77 6.74 -26.38
C ILE A 324 -36.33 6.41 -25.98
N MET A 325 -36.13 5.55 -24.98
CA MET A 325 -34.80 5.17 -24.51
C MET A 325 -34.07 4.24 -25.49
N LEU A 326 -34.78 3.31 -26.13
CA LEU A 326 -34.22 2.28 -26.99
C LEU A 326 -34.10 2.71 -28.47
N ASP A 327 -34.81 3.76 -28.89
CA ASP A 327 -34.78 4.26 -30.28
C ASP A 327 -33.35 4.64 -30.72
N ASP A 328 -32.58 5.32 -29.87
CA ASP A 328 -31.18 5.68 -30.16
C ASP A 328 -30.24 4.47 -30.08
N LEU A 329 -30.68 3.37 -29.46
CA LEU A 329 -29.87 2.17 -29.24
C LEU A 329 -30.00 1.18 -30.41
N LYS A 330 -31.19 1.09 -31.03
CA LYS A 330 -31.47 0.17 -32.14
C LYS A 330 -30.46 0.25 -33.29
N PRO A 331 -30.17 1.41 -33.92
CA PRO A 331 -29.21 1.48 -35.02
C PRO A 331 -27.78 1.13 -34.59
N GLN A 332 -27.41 1.40 -33.33
CA GLN A 332 -26.11 1.01 -32.79
C GLN A 332 -25.99 -0.50 -32.60
N ILE A 333 -27.06 -1.17 -32.19
CA ILE A 333 -27.11 -2.64 -32.11
C ILE A 333 -27.01 -3.27 -33.49
N GLU A 334 -27.71 -2.74 -34.49
CA GLU A 334 -27.64 -3.22 -35.88
C GLU A 334 -26.23 -3.05 -36.47
N SER A 335 -25.59 -1.91 -36.21
CA SER A 335 -24.18 -1.67 -36.55
C SER A 335 -23.25 -2.65 -35.85
N LEU A 336 -23.46 -2.88 -34.55
CA LEU A 336 -22.66 -3.85 -33.79
C LEU A 336 -22.84 -5.28 -34.31
N GLN A 337 -24.05 -5.70 -34.69
CA GLN A 337 -24.34 -7.05 -35.16
C GLN A 337 -23.83 -7.32 -36.58
N SER A 338 -23.72 -6.29 -37.42
CA SER A 338 -23.11 -6.38 -38.75
C SER A 338 -21.58 -6.32 -38.73
N PHE A 339 -20.99 -5.92 -37.60
CA PHE A 339 -19.54 -5.81 -37.44
C PHE A 339 -18.86 -7.17 -37.24
N THR A 340 -17.59 -7.26 -37.68
CA THR A 340 -16.71 -8.39 -37.40
C THR A 340 -15.44 -7.90 -36.69
N TRP A 341 -15.07 -8.56 -35.60
CA TRP A 341 -13.84 -8.25 -34.86
C TRP A 341 -12.81 -9.35 -35.08
N ARG A 342 -11.70 -9.01 -35.76
CA ARG A 342 -10.62 -9.96 -36.10
C ARG A 342 -11.15 -11.25 -36.76
N GLY A 343 -12.08 -11.08 -37.69
CA GLY A 343 -12.75 -12.17 -38.40
C GLY A 343 -13.82 -12.94 -37.60
N LYS A 344 -14.13 -12.52 -36.37
CA LYS A 344 -15.20 -13.09 -35.55
C LYS A 344 -16.48 -12.28 -35.69
N ALA A 345 -17.59 -12.95 -35.94
CA ALA A 345 -18.90 -12.31 -36.06
C ALA A 345 -19.44 -11.92 -34.68
N MET A 346 -20.05 -10.73 -34.59
CA MET A 346 -20.75 -10.30 -33.39
C MET A 346 -22.16 -10.89 -33.33
N LYS A 347 -22.52 -11.51 -32.21
CA LYS A 347 -23.87 -11.99 -31.92
C LYS A 347 -24.42 -11.26 -30.71
N VAL A 348 -25.45 -10.44 -30.94
CA VAL A 348 -26.09 -9.65 -29.89
C VAL A 348 -27.37 -10.34 -29.43
N PHE A 349 -27.49 -10.55 -28.12
CA PHE A 349 -28.66 -11.15 -27.49
C PHE A 349 -29.32 -10.13 -26.58
N ILE A 350 -30.66 -10.06 -26.65
CA ILE A 350 -31.42 -9.26 -25.69
C ILE A 350 -31.72 -10.09 -24.45
N PHE A 351 -31.48 -9.51 -23.27
CA PHE A 351 -31.83 -10.13 -21.99
C PHE A 351 -32.58 -9.15 -21.08
N GLY A 352 -33.20 -9.68 -20.03
CA GLY A 352 -33.87 -8.89 -19.01
C GLY A 352 -34.73 -9.79 -18.15
N ASP A 353 -35.38 -9.21 -17.13
CA ASP A 353 -36.45 -9.92 -16.45
C ASP A 353 -37.63 -10.16 -17.40
N TYR A 354 -38.48 -11.13 -17.04
CA TYR A 354 -39.60 -11.52 -17.88
C TYR A 354 -40.53 -10.34 -18.20
N TRP A 355 -40.75 -9.45 -17.23
CA TRP A 355 -41.58 -8.26 -17.38
C TRP A 355 -41.02 -7.28 -18.42
N PHE A 356 -39.71 -7.00 -18.37
CA PHE A 356 -39.02 -6.19 -19.35
C PHE A 356 -39.12 -6.80 -20.75
N LEU A 357 -38.87 -8.10 -20.88
CA LEU A 357 -38.95 -8.80 -22.17
C LEU A 357 -40.38 -8.78 -22.72
N CYS A 358 -41.41 -9.02 -21.90
CA CYS A 358 -42.80 -8.91 -22.33
C CYS A 358 -43.08 -7.53 -22.92
N LYS A 359 -42.68 -6.48 -22.21
CA LYS A 359 -42.89 -5.12 -22.72
C LYS A 359 -42.09 -4.87 -24.00
N LEU A 360 -40.84 -5.30 -24.08
CA LEU A 360 -40.01 -5.13 -25.26
C LEU A 360 -40.62 -5.81 -26.51
N TYR A 361 -41.16 -7.02 -26.34
CA TYR A 361 -41.79 -7.79 -27.42
C TYR A 361 -43.28 -7.49 -27.61
N GLY A 362 -43.86 -6.56 -26.83
CA GLY A 362 -45.29 -6.23 -26.91
C GLY A 362 -46.25 -7.32 -26.39
N LEU A 363 -45.78 -8.20 -25.52
CA LEU A 363 -46.56 -9.26 -24.89
C LEU A 363 -47.35 -8.74 -23.67
N SER A 364 -48.50 -9.36 -23.39
CA SER A 364 -49.45 -8.98 -22.32
C SER A 364 -49.00 -9.29 -20.89
N GLY A 365 -47.77 -9.79 -20.70
CA GLY A 365 -47.12 -9.94 -19.41
C GLY A 365 -47.31 -11.33 -18.75
N PRO A 366 -46.85 -11.49 -17.49
CA PRO A 366 -46.80 -12.78 -16.78
C PRO A 366 -48.16 -13.34 -16.39
N SER A 367 -49.19 -12.51 -16.41
CA SER A 367 -50.57 -12.91 -16.09
C SER A 367 -51.39 -13.27 -17.33
N SER A 368 -50.78 -13.21 -18.52
CA SER A 368 -51.44 -13.60 -19.76
C SER A 368 -51.46 -15.12 -19.91
N MET A 369 -52.51 -15.66 -20.52
CA MET A 369 -52.71 -17.10 -20.70
C MET A 369 -51.73 -17.74 -21.71
N ILE A 370 -50.81 -16.94 -22.28
CA ILE A 370 -49.84 -17.37 -23.28
C ILE A 370 -48.47 -17.47 -22.60
N VAL A 371 -48.01 -18.71 -22.38
CA VAL A 371 -46.63 -19.01 -21.98
C VAL A 371 -45.87 -19.29 -23.28
N VAL A 372 -44.94 -18.39 -23.63
CA VAL A 372 -44.05 -18.52 -24.81
C VAL A 372 -42.78 -19.25 -24.44
#